data_AF-A0A850MS43-F1
#
_entry.id   AF-A0A850MS43-F1
#
_cell.length_a   1.000
_cell.length_b   1.000
_cell.length_c   1.000
_cell.angle_alpha   90.00
_cell.angle_beta   90.00
_cell.angle_gamma   90.00
#
_symmetry.space_group_name_H-M   'P 1'
#
loop_
_entity.id
_entity.type
_entity.pdbx_description
1 polymer ?
#
loop_
_entity_poly.entity_id
_entity_poly.type
_entity_poly.pdbx_seq_one_letter_code
_entity_poly.pdbx_strand_id
1 'polypeptide(L)'
;MFITENVPIRLRGELTKWMLQLKPGVFIGTLSTLVGEKLWIKIQEKIDNGGAIWVKATNNEQKFEVQSCGEINWSLRDFDGLQLISHPNKKKKSTLGQSINKKKEIKRTIPRKTIPPVTWDTEGTPDNLLIRKAKFTFLESNLIFELNGSSAYGEYPPDKLWSDPWLIELKKYSRSLLNWVSNKKNTCTNLLEERTLMSLDIETTDYLPKAREGFINIIGLVLLNLKESSPVLQFYQVFNMTRKKSNVPLMLELITSHFHKIDLLLVFNQEFDIQILNQVIKEFSLKASLPSHIVDLRNWFSSLAQLEDFLTKQVNIERSQTKKTEFSKYYKLFKGKGKIGLDKKIEPLGTYNLIDTLTPLYAYLLISSDNNYLGKTK
;
A
#
# COMPACT_ATOMS: atom_id res chain seq x y z
N MET A 1 6.23 19.95 -26.25
CA MET A 1 7.55 20.37 -26.80
C MET A 1 8.47 19.17 -26.83
N PHE A 2 9.18 18.95 -27.93
CA PHE A 2 10.25 17.94 -28.01
C PHE A 2 11.59 18.62 -28.20
N ILE A 3 12.63 18.06 -27.59
CA ILE A 3 14.03 18.47 -27.76
C ILE A 3 14.80 17.21 -28.16
N THR A 4 15.68 17.30 -29.15
CA THR A 4 16.45 16.17 -29.65
C THR A 4 17.89 16.59 -29.94
N GLU A 5 18.84 15.70 -29.70
CA GLU A 5 20.27 15.87 -29.93
C GLU A 5 20.81 14.65 -30.66
N ASN A 6 21.67 14.86 -31.66
CA ASN A 6 22.31 13.80 -32.44
C ASN A 6 21.35 12.72 -33.00
N VAL A 7 20.14 13.13 -33.43
CA VAL A 7 19.13 12.22 -34.00
C VAL A 7 19.15 12.17 -35.53
N PRO A 8 18.75 11.04 -36.16
CA PRO A 8 18.69 10.93 -37.62
C PRO A 8 17.82 11.99 -38.30
N ILE A 9 18.23 12.46 -39.48
CA ILE A 9 17.49 13.46 -40.29
C ILE A 9 16.04 13.02 -40.56
N ARG A 10 15.82 11.72 -40.79
CA ARG A 10 14.47 11.18 -41.03
C ARG A 10 13.55 11.38 -39.84
N LEU A 11 14.05 11.19 -38.61
CA LEU A 11 13.26 11.41 -37.39
C LEU A 11 12.92 12.89 -37.22
N ARG A 12 13.88 13.79 -37.49
CA ARG A 12 13.65 15.24 -37.52
C ARG A 12 12.53 15.62 -38.50
N GLY A 13 12.57 15.09 -39.71
CA GLY A 13 11.54 15.32 -40.73
C GLY A 13 10.17 14.74 -40.37
N GLU A 14 10.11 13.69 -39.52
CA GLU A 14 8.83 13.20 -38.98
C GLU A 14 8.25 14.16 -37.94
N LEU A 15 9.07 14.78 -37.09
CA LEU A 15 8.62 15.73 -36.07
C LEU A 15 8.13 17.05 -36.68
N THR A 16 8.77 17.55 -37.74
CA THR A 16 8.37 18.80 -38.41
C THR A 16 7.01 18.72 -39.11
N LYS A 17 6.49 17.51 -39.36
CA LYS A 17 5.13 17.33 -39.90
C LYS A 17 4.03 17.71 -38.92
N TRP A 18 4.33 17.65 -37.62
CA TRP A 18 3.35 17.85 -36.54
C TRP A 18 3.64 19.09 -35.70
N MET A 19 4.87 19.61 -35.78
CA MET A 19 5.37 20.64 -34.88
C MET A 19 6.30 21.62 -35.61
N LEU A 20 6.36 22.86 -35.13
CA LEU A 20 7.27 23.87 -35.62
C LEU A 20 8.65 23.68 -34.99
N GLN A 21 9.70 23.64 -35.83
CA GLN A 21 11.08 23.59 -35.35
C GLN A 21 11.61 25.02 -35.14
N LEU A 22 11.78 25.43 -33.88
CA LEU A 22 12.24 26.79 -33.55
C LEU A 22 13.77 26.94 -33.63
N LYS A 23 14.49 25.86 -33.32
CA LYS A 23 15.96 25.75 -33.38
C LYS A 23 16.34 24.32 -33.76
N PRO A 24 17.57 24.05 -34.22
CA PRO A 24 18.08 22.68 -34.36
C PRO A 24 17.74 21.84 -33.12
N GLY A 25 16.99 20.75 -33.33
CA GLY A 25 16.58 19.85 -32.26
C GLY A 25 15.37 20.29 -31.41
N VAL A 26 14.87 21.52 -31.48
CA VAL A 26 13.78 22.02 -30.61
C VAL A 26 12.48 22.21 -31.39
N PHE A 27 11.44 21.45 -31.01
CA PHE A 27 10.14 21.40 -31.66
C PHE A 27 9.01 21.80 -30.71
N ILE A 28 8.14 22.72 -31.16
CA ILE A 28 6.97 23.17 -30.41
C ILE A 28 5.69 22.90 -31.19
N GLY A 29 4.65 22.46 -30.49
CA GLY A 29 3.33 22.23 -31.05
C GLY A 29 2.36 21.74 -29.98
N THR A 30 1.07 21.96 -30.23
CA THR A 30 -0.03 21.44 -29.41
C THR A 30 -0.45 20.10 -29.98
N LEU A 31 -0.22 19.03 -29.22
CA LEU A 31 -0.56 17.66 -29.63
C LEU A 31 -1.59 17.10 -28.66
N SER A 32 -2.50 16.26 -29.17
CA SER A 32 -3.30 15.41 -28.29
C SER A 32 -2.39 14.39 -27.60
N THR A 33 -2.80 13.88 -26.43
CA THR A 33 -2.04 12.88 -25.67
C THR A 33 -1.66 11.68 -26.55
N LEU A 34 -2.62 11.15 -27.31
CA LEU A 34 -2.41 10.00 -28.20
C LEU A 34 -1.38 10.27 -29.30
N VAL A 35 -1.41 11.46 -29.93
CA VAL A 35 -0.44 11.82 -30.98
C VAL A 35 0.95 12.02 -30.38
N GLY A 36 1.03 12.69 -29.24
CA GLY A 36 2.28 12.86 -28.49
C GLY A 36 2.92 11.54 -28.11
N GLU A 37 2.14 10.59 -27.58
CA GLU A 37 2.61 9.25 -27.21
C GLU A 37 3.09 8.45 -28.42
N LYS A 38 2.35 8.48 -29.54
CA LYS A 38 2.77 7.83 -30.79
C LYS A 38 4.08 8.41 -31.34
N LEU A 39 4.25 9.73 -31.27
CA LEU A 39 5.51 10.37 -31.68
C LEU A 39 6.65 10.02 -30.73
N TRP A 40 6.37 9.93 -29.42
CA TRP A 40 7.37 9.54 -28.43
C TRP A 40 7.88 8.12 -28.63
N ILE A 41 6.99 7.15 -28.86
CA ILE A 41 7.37 5.77 -29.18
C ILE A 41 8.28 5.74 -30.42
N LYS A 42 7.91 6.47 -31.49
CA LYS A 42 8.74 6.55 -32.70
C LYS A 42 10.11 7.18 -32.47
N ILE A 43 10.20 8.16 -31.57
CA ILE A 43 11.48 8.74 -31.18
C ILE A 43 12.30 7.65 -30.48
N GLN A 44 11.75 6.97 -29.48
CA GLN A 44 12.45 5.91 -28.74
C GLN A 44 12.97 4.80 -29.68
N GLU A 45 12.22 4.44 -30.72
CA GLU A 45 12.61 3.43 -31.72
C GLU A 45 13.73 3.89 -32.67
N LYS A 46 13.85 5.19 -32.94
CA LYS A 46 14.69 5.74 -34.03
C LYS A 46 15.79 6.70 -33.56
N ILE A 47 15.97 6.83 -32.24
CA ILE A 47 16.89 7.81 -31.64
C ILE A 47 18.37 7.50 -31.87
N ASP A 48 18.71 6.23 -32.11
CA ASP A 48 20.08 5.73 -32.28
C ASP A 48 20.99 6.16 -31.11
N ASN A 49 22.18 6.72 -31.38
CA ASN A 49 23.10 7.25 -30.36
C ASN A 49 22.78 8.70 -29.94
N GLY A 50 21.56 9.17 -30.22
CA GLY A 50 21.09 10.50 -29.87
C GLY A 50 20.41 10.57 -28.51
N GLY A 51 20.00 11.77 -28.12
CA GLY A 51 19.22 12.05 -26.91
C GLY A 51 17.92 12.77 -27.25
N ALA A 52 16.85 12.52 -26.50
CA ALA A 52 15.57 13.18 -26.72
C ALA A 52 14.81 13.40 -25.43
N ILE A 53 14.10 14.53 -25.38
CA ILE A 53 13.31 14.98 -24.25
C ILE A 53 11.93 15.34 -24.76
N TRP A 54 10.90 14.87 -24.08
CA TRP A 54 9.53 15.27 -24.30
C TRP A 54 9.00 16.00 -23.08
N VAL A 55 8.61 17.25 -23.26
CA VAL A 55 7.90 18.04 -22.26
C VAL A 55 6.45 18.14 -22.69
N LYS A 56 5.54 17.50 -21.94
CA LYS A 56 4.10 17.55 -22.20
C LYS A 56 3.38 18.29 -21.08
N ALA A 57 2.38 19.08 -21.45
CA ALA A 57 1.52 19.70 -20.46
C ALA A 57 0.72 18.61 -19.73
N THR A 58 0.59 18.74 -18.42
CA THR A 58 -0.21 17.82 -17.60
C THR A 58 -0.77 18.57 -16.40
N ASN A 59 -1.78 18.00 -15.74
CA ASN A 59 -2.41 18.62 -14.59
C ASN A 59 -1.74 18.21 -13.26
N ASN A 60 -0.41 18.31 -13.19
CA ASN A 60 0.38 18.19 -11.96
C ASN A 60 0.78 19.58 -11.45
N GLU A 61 1.56 19.65 -10.36
CA GLU A 61 1.97 20.92 -9.76
C GLU A 61 2.87 21.76 -10.66
N GLN A 62 3.78 21.13 -11.42
CA GLN A 62 4.66 21.82 -12.37
C GLN A 62 3.97 22.21 -13.68
N LYS A 63 2.73 21.75 -13.90
CA LYS A 63 1.95 21.91 -15.13
C LYS A 63 2.57 21.26 -16.37
N PHE A 64 3.64 20.50 -16.20
CA PHE A 64 4.28 19.72 -17.24
C PHE A 64 4.90 18.44 -16.67
N GLU A 65 5.10 17.47 -17.55
CA GLU A 65 5.89 16.28 -17.29
C GLU A 65 7.00 16.20 -18.34
N VAL A 66 8.21 15.88 -17.89
CA VAL A 66 9.38 15.64 -18.70
C VAL A 66 9.62 14.13 -18.78
N GLN A 67 9.80 13.64 -20.00
CA GLN A 67 10.28 12.30 -20.29
C GLN A 67 11.57 12.42 -21.11
N SER A 68 12.47 11.45 -20.97
CA SER A 68 13.78 11.50 -21.60
C SER A 68 14.22 10.10 -22.05
N CYS A 69 14.85 9.98 -23.21
CA CYS A 69 15.43 8.72 -23.70
C CYS A 69 16.73 8.97 -24.49
N GLY A 70 17.52 7.92 -24.69
CA GLY A 70 18.82 8.00 -25.37
C GLY A 70 19.93 8.59 -24.50
N GLU A 71 20.99 9.07 -25.14
CA GLU A 71 22.17 9.62 -24.47
C GLU A 71 21.91 11.03 -23.93
N ILE A 72 21.82 11.16 -22.60
CA ILE A 72 21.58 12.43 -21.91
C ILE A 72 22.53 12.55 -20.73
N ASN A 73 23.24 13.68 -20.65
CA ASN A 73 24.29 13.94 -19.64
C ASN A 73 23.74 14.35 -18.26
N TRP A 74 22.48 14.05 -18.00
CA TRP A 74 21.78 14.32 -16.75
C TRP A 74 20.62 13.34 -16.60
N SER A 75 20.13 13.19 -15.38
CA SER A 75 19.00 12.30 -15.07
C SER A 75 17.84 13.09 -14.49
N LEU A 76 16.61 12.73 -14.88
CA LEU A 76 15.42 13.21 -14.19
C LEU A 76 15.38 12.58 -12.80
N ARG A 77 15.24 13.41 -11.79
CA ARG A 77 15.09 13.01 -10.40
C ARG A 77 13.79 13.59 -9.88
N ASP A 78 12.89 12.72 -9.45
CA ASP A 78 11.74 13.15 -8.70
C ASP A 78 12.18 13.58 -7.29
N PHE A 79 11.84 14.81 -6.92
CA PHE A 79 12.11 15.40 -5.62
C PHE A 79 10.79 15.96 -5.09
N ASP A 80 10.06 15.14 -4.34
CA ASP A 80 8.78 15.53 -3.72
C ASP A 80 7.63 15.72 -4.73
N GLY A 81 7.60 14.95 -5.83
CA GLY A 81 6.61 15.15 -6.90
C GLY A 81 6.98 16.26 -7.89
N LEU A 82 8.11 16.94 -7.68
CA LEU A 82 8.74 17.79 -8.69
C LEU A 82 9.77 16.98 -9.47
N GLN A 83 9.65 16.98 -10.79
CA GLN A 83 10.71 16.52 -11.68
C GLN A 83 11.81 17.59 -11.71
N LEU A 84 12.98 17.22 -11.19
CA LEU A 84 14.20 18.01 -11.21
C LEU A 84 15.26 17.34 -12.08
N ILE A 85 16.26 18.12 -12.51
CA ILE A 85 17.40 17.61 -13.28
C ILE A 85 18.60 17.42 -12.34
N SER A 86 19.21 16.24 -12.37
CA SER A 86 20.45 15.95 -11.65
C SER A 86 21.59 15.73 -12.63
N HIS A 87 22.63 16.55 -12.48
CA HIS A 87 23.88 16.39 -13.22
C HIS A 87 24.84 15.47 -12.47
N PRO A 88 25.57 14.59 -13.17
CA PRO A 88 26.61 13.77 -12.55
C PRO A 88 27.72 14.67 -11.96
N ASN A 89 28.06 14.45 -10.68
CA ASN A 89 29.15 15.16 -10.01
C ASN A 89 30.49 14.74 -10.64
N LYS A 90 31.24 15.70 -11.21
CA LYS A 90 32.63 15.46 -11.59
C LYS A 90 33.43 15.12 -10.33
N LYS A 91 33.87 13.87 -10.17
CA LYS A 91 34.78 13.47 -9.08
C LYS A 91 36.01 14.39 -9.10
N LYS A 92 36.22 15.17 -8.04
CA LYS A 92 37.54 15.79 -7.79
C LYS A 92 38.52 14.66 -7.52
N LYS A 93 39.60 14.58 -8.31
CA LYS A 93 40.75 13.71 -8.01
C LYS A 93 41.26 14.08 -6.61
N SER A 94 41.19 13.15 -5.67
CA SER A 94 41.75 13.32 -4.33
C SER A 94 43.25 13.09 -4.40
N THR A 95 44.04 14.16 -4.32
CA THR A 95 45.48 14.08 -4.11
C THR A 95 45.74 13.89 -2.62
N LEU A 96 46.52 12.86 -2.30
CA LEU A 96 47.06 12.53 -1.00
C LEU A 96 47.91 13.71 -0.47
N GLY A 97 47.77 14.06 0.81
CA GLY A 97 48.60 15.08 1.46
C GLY A 97 48.36 15.13 2.97
N GLN A 98 49.35 14.65 3.72
CA GLN A 98 49.44 14.67 5.18
C GLN A 98 49.42 16.09 5.77
N SER A 99 48.86 16.26 6.97
CA SER A 99 49.56 16.96 8.08
C SER A 99 48.79 16.92 9.40
N ILE A 100 49.58 17.01 10.47
CA ILE A 100 49.32 16.66 11.87
C ILE A 100 49.03 17.92 12.74
N ASN A 101 48.12 17.74 13.73
CA ASN A 101 47.92 18.42 15.04
C ASN A 101 48.07 19.95 15.23
N LYS A 102 47.06 20.56 15.90
CA LYS A 102 47.12 20.87 17.35
C LYS A 102 45.77 21.32 17.97
N LYS A 103 45.60 20.92 19.23
CA LYS A 103 44.44 21.07 20.14
C LYS A 103 44.11 22.51 20.56
N LYS A 104 42.84 22.74 20.95
CA LYS A 104 42.50 23.40 22.23
C LYS A 104 41.20 22.84 22.80
N GLU A 105 41.27 22.37 24.05
CA GLU A 105 40.19 21.83 24.87
C GLU A 105 39.35 22.96 25.49
N ILE A 106 38.04 22.73 25.61
CA ILE A 106 37.25 23.19 26.77
C ILE A 106 36.44 21.98 27.26
N LYS A 107 36.75 21.54 28.48
CA LYS A 107 36.10 20.46 29.23
C LYS A 107 34.74 20.90 29.77
N ARG A 108 33.70 20.07 29.62
CA ARG A 108 32.72 19.79 30.69
C ARG A 108 32.24 18.34 30.59
N THR A 109 32.40 17.62 31.68
CA THR A 109 32.11 16.18 31.85
C THR A 109 30.62 15.93 32.17
N ILE A 110 30.19 14.76 31.73
CA ILE A 110 28.86 14.15 31.77
C ILE A 110 28.39 13.86 33.21
N PRO A 111 27.06 13.83 33.47
CA PRO A 111 26.50 12.80 34.32
C PRO A 111 25.54 11.89 33.56
N ARG A 112 25.76 10.58 33.71
CA ARG A 112 24.80 9.52 33.41
C ARG A 112 23.85 9.48 34.61
N LYS A 113 22.53 9.63 34.41
CA LYS A 113 21.48 9.03 35.24
C LYS A 113 20.09 9.14 34.58
N THR A 114 19.52 7.96 34.42
CA THR A 114 18.12 7.53 34.25
C THR A 114 17.01 8.44 34.78
N ILE A 115 15.89 8.46 34.05
CA ILE A 115 14.54 8.59 34.61
C ILE A 115 13.71 7.38 34.09
N PRO A 116 13.07 6.58 34.97
CA PRO A 116 12.21 5.45 34.63
C PRO A 116 10.70 5.85 34.62
N PRO A 117 9.78 4.91 34.41
CA PRO A 117 9.09 4.62 33.17
C PRO A 117 7.77 5.40 32.98
N VAL A 118 7.35 5.58 31.74
CA VAL A 118 5.93 5.74 31.40
C VAL A 118 5.63 4.66 30.36
N THR A 119 5.09 3.54 30.84
CA THR A 119 4.63 2.41 30.02
C THR A 119 3.25 2.70 29.48
N TRP A 120 3.17 2.93 28.17
CA TRP A 120 2.08 2.45 27.32
C TRP A 120 2.76 1.84 26.09
N ASP A 121 2.55 0.54 25.93
CA ASP A 121 3.40 -0.42 25.21
C ASP A 121 3.79 0.01 23.78
N THR A 122 5.02 0.52 23.63
CA THR A 122 5.79 0.53 22.36
C THR A 122 6.72 -0.68 22.27
N GLU A 123 6.71 -1.54 23.29
CA GLU A 123 7.53 -2.73 23.42
C GLU A 123 7.22 -3.68 22.26
N GLY A 124 8.23 -3.90 21.43
CA GLY A 124 8.10 -4.75 20.25
C GLY A 124 7.49 -4.09 19.01
N THR A 125 7.10 -2.81 19.03
CA THR A 125 6.73 -2.08 17.80
C THR A 125 7.96 -1.43 17.17
N PRO A 126 8.39 -1.85 15.97
CA PRO A 126 9.57 -1.28 15.33
C PRO A 126 9.38 0.20 14.95
N ASP A 127 10.48 0.95 14.96
CA ASP A 127 10.51 2.37 14.59
C ASP A 127 9.77 2.65 13.29
N ASN A 128 8.97 3.72 13.28
CA ASN A 128 8.16 4.15 12.13
C ASN A 128 7.01 3.20 11.77
N LEU A 129 6.74 2.18 12.57
CA LEU A 129 5.56 1.34 12.44
C LEU A 129 4.49 1.70 13.46
N LEU A 130 3.27 1.37 13.09
CA LEU A 130 2.08 1.51 13.93
C LEU A 130 1.26 0.24 13.76
N ILE A 131 0.76 -0.29 14.87
CA ILE A 131 -0.02 -1.52 14.92
C ILE A 131 -1.39 -1.20 15.51
N ARG A 132 -2.43 -1.70 14.87
CA ARG A 132 -3.81 -1.67 15.36
C ARG A 132 -4.28 -3.09 15.60
N LYS A 133 -4.98 -3.30 16.72
CA LYS A 133 -5.68 -4.55 17.03
C LYS A 133 -7.09 -4.21 17.48
N ALA A 134 -8.09 -4.86 16.90
CA ALA A 134 -9.46 -4.76 17.39
C ALA A 134 -10.04 -6.15 17.59
N LYS A 135 -10.81 -6.35 18.65
CA LYS A 135 -11.52 -7.60 18.92
C LYS A 135 -12.99 -7.27 19.09
N PHE A 136 -13.85 -8.03 18.43
CA PHE A 136 -15.30 -7.91 18.49
C PHE A 136 -15.91 -9.26 18.88
N THR A 137 -16.82 -9.24 19.84
CA THR A 137 -17.53 -10.41 20.35
C THR A 137 -18.97 -10.05 20.68
N PHE A 138 -19.86 -11.04 20.77
CA PHE A 138 -21.18 -10.86 21.38
C PHE A 138 -21.19 -11.34 22.82
N LEU A 139 -21.81 -10.53 23.69
CA LEU A 139 -22.20 -10.90 25.04
C LEU A 139 -23.67 -10.51 25.21
N GLU A 140 -24.55 -11.47 25.48
CA GLU A 140 -25.99 -11.23 25.70
C GLU A 140 -26.65 -10.37 24.59
N SER A 141 -26.36 -10.70 23.32
CA SER A 141 -26.83 -9.95 22.13
C SER A 141 -26.27 -8.53 21.98
N ASN A 142 -25.40 -8.08 22.88
CA ASN A 142 -24.68 -6.82 22.77
C ASN A 142 -23.29 -7.02 22.15
N LEU A 143 -22.95 -6.19 21.17
CA LEU A 143 -21.62 -6.18 20.57
C LEU A 143 -20.64 -5.53 21.53
N ILE A 144 -19.73 -6.31 22.07
CA ILE A 144 -18.59 -5.85 22.87
C ILE A 144 -17.38 -5.75 21.95
N PHE A 145 -16.57 -4.72 22.16
CA PHE A 145 -15.35 -4.52 21.40
C PHE A 145 -14.21 -4.02 22.28
N GLU A 146 -13.00 -4.43 21.93
CA GLU A 146 -11.75 -4.03 22.54
C GLU A 146 -10.86 -3.45 21.45
N LEU A 147 -10.36 -2.23 21.66
CA LEU A 147 -9.49 -1.54 20.71
C LEU A 147 -8.13 -1.36 21.36
N ASN A 148 -7.12 -1.90 20.72
CA ASN A 148 -5.73 -1.83 21.15
C ASN A 148 -4.87 -1.34 19.98
N GLY A 149 -3.64 -0.95 20.31
CA GLY A 149 -2.65 -0.61 19.32
C GLY A 149 -1.42 -0.02 19.98
N SER A 150 -0.36 0.03 19.19
CA SER A 150 0.94 0.51 19.60
C SER A 150 1.54 1.31 18.44
N SER A 151 2.37 2.30 18.76
CA SER A 151 2.93 3.18 17.74
C SER A 151 4.32 3.65 18.13
N ALA A 152 5.27 3.42 17.22
CA ALA A 152 6.61 4.01 17.28
C ALA A 152 6.74 5.17 16.28
N TYR A 153 5.63 5.88 16.01
CA TYR A 153 5.59 7.09 15.18
C TYR A 153 4.98 8.24 15.97
N GLY A 154 5.80 9.24 16.32
CA GLY A 154 5.46 10.26 17.34
C GLY A 154 4.20 11.09 17.07
N GLU A 155 3.80 11.29 15.82
CA GLU A 155 2.57 12.03 15.49
C GLU A 155 1.29 11.23 15.77
N TYR A 156 1.41 9.91 15.93
CA TYR A 156 0.30 8.98 16.14
C TYR A 156 0.46 8.20 17.45
N PRO A 157 0.18 8.82 18.61
CA PRO A 157 0.10 8.08 19.86
C PRO A 157 -1.09 7.09 19.86
N PRO A 158 -1.05 6.04 20.71
CA PRO A 158 -2.08 4.97 20.75
C PRO A 158 -3.55 5.44 20.83
N ASP A 159 -3.82 6.55 21.52
CA ASP A 159 -5.16 7.13 21.67
C ASP A 159 -5.75 7.69 20.36
N LYS A 160 -4.89 8.03 19.39
CA LYS A 160 -5.30 8.51 18.06
C LYS A 160 -5.42 7.39 17.03
N LEU A 161 -5.19 6.15 17.44
CA LEU A 161 -5.24 5.01 16.52
C LEU A 161 -6.66 4.68 16.11
N TRP A 162 -7.67 5.02 16.90
CA TRP A 162 -9.06 4.72 16.55
C TRP A 162 -9.87 6.00 16.68
N SER A 163 -10.59 6.37 15.62
CA SER A 163 -11.41 7.58 15.64
C SER A 163 -12.69 7.41 14.84
N ASP A 164 -13.71 8.14 15.26
CA ASP A 164 -14.92 8.32 14.46
C ASP A 164 -14.63 9.27 13.27
N PRO A 165 -15.39 9.14 12.16
CA PRO A 165 -16.49 8.19 11.95
C PRO A 165 -16.04 6.79 11.49
N TRP A 166 -14.74 6.55 11.33
CA TRP A 166 -14.21 5.32 10.73
C TRP A 166 -14.48 4.07 11.57
N LEU A 167 -14.35 4.21 12.90
CA LEU A 167 -14.70 3.16 13.84
C LEU A 167 -16.19 2.78 13.78
N ILE A 168 -17.08 3.71 13.45
CA ILE A 168 -18.52 3.45 13.27
C ILE A 168 -18.75 2.49 12.11
N GLU A 169 -18.05 2.69 10.98
CA GLU A 169 -18.12 1.80 9.82
C GLU A 169 -17.61 0.40 10.16
N LEU A 170 -16.46 0.30 10.83
CA LEU A 170 -15.89 -0.99 11.26
C LEU A 170 -16.85 -1.74 12.20
N LYS A 171 -17.46 -1.04 13.16
CA LYS A 171 -18.48 -1.59 14.07
C LYS A 171 -19.71 -2.09 13.32
N LYS A 172 -20.19 -1.35 12.31
CA LYS A 172 -21.36 -1.72 11.48
C LYS A 172 -21.12 -3.06 10.79
N TYR A 173 -19.98 -3.21 10.11
CA TYR A 173 -19.63 -4.45 9.42
C TYR A 173 -19.40 -5.62 10.39
N SER A 174 -18.64 -5.38 11.47
CA SER A 174 -18.36 -6.40 12.49
C SER A 174 -19.64 -6.93 13.15
N ARG A 175 -20.59 -6.02 13.47
CA ARG A 175 -21.91 -6.40 13.99
C ARG A 175 -22.68 -7.27 13.02
N SER A 176 -22.76 -6.86 11.75
CA SER A 176 -23.50 -7.60 10.72
C SER A 176 -22.96 -9.01 10.58
N LEU A 177 -21.64 -9.16 10.43
CA LEU A 177 -20.99 -10.46 10.29
C LEU A 177 -21.23 -11.34 11.51
N LEU A 178 -20.96 -10.84 12.72
CA LEU A 178 -21.10 -11.65 13.93
C LEU A 178 -22.57 -12.02 14.21
N ASN A 179 -23.52 -11.15 13.88
CA ASN A 179 -24.96 -11.47 13.97
C ASN A 179 -25.31 -12.61 13.02
N TRP A 180 -24.85 -12.51 11.76
CA TRP A 180 -25.09 -13.53 10.77
C TRP A 180 -24.50 -14.87 11.19
N VAL A 181 -23.24 -14.89 11.66
CA VAL A 181 -22.57 -16.10 12.15
C VAL A 181 -23.33 -16.70 13.33
N SER A 182 -23.70 -15.89 14.32
CA SER A 182 -24.40 -16.36 15.53
C SER A 182 -25.77 -16.96 15.20
N ASN A 183 -26.49 -16.40 14.23
CA ASN A 183 -27.78 -16.91 13.79
C ASN A 183 -27.68 -18.19 12.94
N LYS A 184 -26.57 -18.38 12.20
CA LYS A 184 -26.39 -19.51 11.27
C LYS A 184 -25.63 -20.69 11.86
N LYS A 185 -24.93 -20.51 12.98
CA LYS A 185 -24.09 -21.54 13.61
C LYS A 185 -24.82 -22.87 13.84
N ASN A 186 -26.09 -22.83 14.24
CA ASN A 186 -26.89 -24.05 14.50
C ASN A 186 -27.44 -24.72 13.22
N THR A 187 -27.33 -24.08 12.06
CA THR A 187 -27.89 -24.56 10.78
C THR A 187 -26.83 -24.99 9.77
N CYS A 188 -25.57 -24.59 9.94
CA CYS A 188 -24.46 -24.88 9.02
C CYS A 188 -23.53 -25.94 9.63
N THR A 189 -24.02 -27.18 9.76
CA THR A 189 -23.41 -28.22 10.60
C THR A 189 -22.18 -28.92 10.02
N ASN A 190 -21.74 -28.65 8.78
CA ASN A 190 -20.58 -29.37 8.20
C ASN A 190 -19.50 -28.50 7.53
N LEU A 191 -19.81 -27.25 7.11
CA LEU A 191 -18.89 -26.42 6.31
C LEU A 191 -18.10 -25.38 7.13
N LEU A 192 -18.61 -25.03 8.32
CA LEU A 192 -18.11 -23.91 9.13
C LEU A 192 -17.65 -24.33 10.54
N GLU A 193 -17.77 -25.61 10.90
CA GLU A 193 -17.40 -26.07 12.24
C GLU A 193 -15.88 -26.14 12.41
N GLU A 194 -15.43 -25.67 13.58
CA GLU A 194 -14.05 -25.76 14.08
C GLU A 194 -12.94 -25.16 13.21
N ARG A 195 -13.22 -24.08 12.47
CA ARG A 195 -12.19 -23.37 11.69
C ARG A 195 -11.85 -22.00 12.25
N THR A 196 -10.59 -21.64 12.13
CA THR A 196 -10.08 -20.28 12.24
C THR A 196 -9.81 -19.79 10.83
N LEU A 197 -10.68 -18.90 10.34
CA LEU A 197 -10.56 -18.29 9.02
C LEU A 197 -9.74 -17.01 9.16
N MET A 198 -8.91 -16.73 8.18
CA MET A 198 -8.24 -15.44 8.07
C MET A 198 -8.38 -14.87 6.68
N SER A 199 -8.60 -13.57 6.57
CA SER A 199 -8.49 -12.82 5.33
C SER A 199 -7.34 -11.84 5.43
N LEU A 200 -6.67 -11.59 4.30
CA LEU A 200 -5.51 -10.71 4.19
C LEU A 200 -5.71 -9.77 3.01
N ASP A 201 -5.34 -8.51 3.21
CA ASP A 201 -5.28 -7.48 2.16
C ASP A 201 -4.11 -6.53 2.45
N ILE A 202 -3.42 -6.07 1.40
CA ILE A 202 -2.33 -5.10 1.53
C ILE A 202 -2.64 -3.79 0.81
N GLU A 203 -2.29 -2.68 1.44
CA GLU A 203 -2.24 -1.40 0.74
C GLU A 203 -0.83 -1.11 0.28
N THR A 204 -0.68 -0.93 -1.01
CA THR A 204 0.59 -0.60 -1.64
C THR A 204 0.61 0.88 -2.05
N THR A 205 1.59 1.28 -2.85
CA THR A 205 1.59 2.63 -3.43
C THR A 205 0.55 2.73 -4.55
N ASP A 206 0.01 3.92 -4.79
CA ASP A 206 -0.84 4.22 -5.95
C ASP A 206 -0.14 4.09 -7.33
N TYR A 207 1.15 3.74 -7.35
CA TYR A 207 1.92 3.44 -8.54
C TYR A 207 2.23 1.93 -8.65
N LEU A 208 1.52 1.26 -9.57
CA LEU A 208 1.54 -0.20 -9.72
C LEU A 208 2.93 -0.83 -9.87
N PRO A 209 3.90 -0.25 -10.62
CA PRO A 209 5.24 -0.83 -10.70
C PRO A 209 5.97 -0.88 -9.36
N LYS A 210 5.89 0.17 -8.53
CA LYS A 210 6.46 0.16 -7.16
C LYS A 210 5.72 -0.81 -6.24
N ALA A 211 4.39 -0.93 -6.38
CA ALA A 211 3.65 -1.96 -5.64
C ALA A 211 4.23 -3.35 -5.91
N ARG A 212 4.46 -3.69 -7.19
CA ARG A 212 5.11 -4.94 -7.62
C ARG A 212 6.57 -5.07 -7.19
N GLU A 213 7.25 -3.97 -6.89
CA GLU A 213 8.58 -4.03 -6.27
C GLU A 213 8.53 -4.31 -4.77
N GLY A 214 7.35 -4.46 -4.14
CA GLY A 214 7.24 -4.74 -2.70
C GLY A 214 7.12 -3.50 -1.82
N PHE A 215 6.71 -2.34 -2.36
CA PHE A 215 6.41 -1.17 -1.54
C PHE A 215 5.01 -1.31 -0.90
N ILE A 216 5.00 -1.84 0.33
CA ILE A 216 3.79 -2.04 1.13
C ILE A 216 3.69 -0.95 2.22
N ASN A 217 2.50 -0.37 2.32
CA ASN A 217 2.16 0.70 3.26
C ASN A 217 1.33 0.19 4.43
N ILE A 218 0.39 -0.72 4.17
CA ILE A 218 -0.47 -1.32 5.19
C ILE A 218 -0.58 -2.81 4.91
N ILE A 219 -0.55 -3.63 5.95
CA ILE A 219 -1.00 -5.02 5.89
C ILE A 219 -2.16 -5.17 6.87
N GLY A 220 -3.33 -5.55 6.35
CA GLY A 220 -4.53 -5.83 7.13
C GLY A 220 -4.78 -7.33 7.21
N LEU A 221 -5.10 -7.80 8.41
CA LEU A 221 -5.56 -9.15 8.68
C LEU A 221 -6.89 -9.10 9.43
N VAL A 222 -7.79 -10.00 9.05
CA VAL A 222 -9.03 -10.26 9.77
C VAL A 222 -9.09 -11.74 10.08
N LEU A 223 -9.22 -12.10 11.36
CA LEU A 223 -9.35 -13.46 11.83
C LEU A 223 -10.75 -13.66 12.40
N LEU A 224 -11.41 -14.75 12.03
CA LEU A 224 -12.64 -15.20 12.63
C LEU A 224 -12.44 -16.58 13.23
N ASN A 225 -12.53 -16.68 14.55
CA ASN A 225 -12.50 -17.95 15.25
C ASN A 225 -13.92 -18.49 15.43
N LEU A 226 -14.20 -19.65 14.83
CA LEU A 226 -15.48 -20.36 14.96
C LEU A 226 -15.42 -21.56 15.92
N LYS A 227 -14.24 -21.90 16.47
CA LYS A 227 -14.00 -23.04 17.38
C LYS A 227 -14.67 -22.86 18.75
N GLU A 228 -14.81 -21.61 19.21
CA GLU A 228 -15.39 -21.30 20.51
C GLU A 228 -16.92 -21.17 20.43
N SER A 229 -17.63 -21.36 21.55
CA SER A 229 -19.11 -21.24 21.61
C SER A 229 -19.62 -19.88 21.10
N SER A 230 -18.87 -18.81 21.37
CA SER A 230 -19.12 -17.46 20.86
C SER A 230 -18.09 -17.09 19.79
N PRO A 231 -18.51 -16.68 18.57
CA PRO A 231 -17.56 -16.30 17.53
C PRO A 231 -16.77 -15.06 17.93
N VAL A 232 -15.46 -15.07 17.66
CA VAL A 232 -14.56 -13.97 17.93
C VAL A 232 -14.00 -13.43 16.61
N LEU A 233 -14.26 -12.15 16.33
CA LEU A 233 -13.73 -11.45 15.16
C LEU A 233 -12.58 -10.54 15.60
N GLN A 234 -11.38 -10.75 15.05
CA GLN A 234 -10.18 -10.00 15.37
C GLN A 234 -9.63 -9.32 14.13
N PHE A 235 -9.21 -8.08 14.29
CA PHE A 235 -8.52 -7.30 13.28
C PHE A 235 -7.10 -7.06 13.75
N TYR A 236 -6.13 -7.17 12.84
CA TYR A 236 -4.75 -6.81 13.06
C TYR A 236 -4.25 -6.03 11.86
N GLN A 237 -3.63 -4.88 12.07
CA GLN A 237 -3.19 -4.03 10.98
C GLN A 237 -1.85 -3.37 11.30
N VAL A 238 -0.91 -3.44 10.36
CA VAL A 238 0.42 -2.82 10.51
C VAL A 238 0.58 -1.74 9.45
N PHE A 239 1.03 -0.57 9.87
CA PHE A 239 1.27 0.58 9.00
C PHE A 239 2.76 0.90 8.92
N ASN A 240 3.23 1.13 7.71
CA ASN A 240 4.55 1.67 7.41
C ASN A 240 4.46 3.19 7.25
N MET A 241 4.62 3.92 8.34
CA MET A 241 4.41 5.38 8.36
C MET A 241 5.43 6.16 7.51
N THR A 242 6.56 5.54 7.16
CA THR A 242 7.56 6.14 6.25
C THR A 242 7.43 5.66 4.81
N ARG A 243 6.59 4.65 4.55
CA ARG A 243 6.37 4.07 3.21
C ARG A 243 7.66 3.52 2.57
N LYS A 244 8.67 3.24 3.38
CA LYS A 244 9.97 2.72 2.94
C LYS A 244 9.88 1.21 2.78
N LYS A 245 10.29 0.69 1.62
CA LYS A 245 10.38 -0.76 1.35
C LYS A 245 11.22 -1.52 2.39
N SER A 246 12.24 -0.88 2.97
CA SER A 246 13.10 -1.47 4.02
C SER A 246 12.36 -1.87 5.29
N ASN A 247 11.15 -1.32 5.53
CA ASN A 247 10.36 -1.65 6.72
C ASN A 247 9.43 -2.86 6.51
N VAL A 248 9.19 -3.26 5.26
CA VAL A 248 8.23 -4.33 4.94
C VAL A 248 8.63 -5.69 5.54
N PRO A 249 9.94 -6.07 5.60
CA PRO A 249 10.36 -7.27 6.33
C PRO A 249 9.89 -7.32 7.78
N LEU A 250 10.01 -6.19 8.50
CA LEU A 250 9.57 -6.08 9.89
C LEU A 250 8.04 -6.20 9.99
N MET A 251 7.30 -5.62 9.04
CA MET A 251 5.84 -5.80 8.97
C MET A 251 5.45 -7.27 8.80
N LEU A 252 6.17 -8.00 7.95
CA LEU A 252 5.97 -9.43 7.72
C LEU A 252 6.28 -10.26 8.98
N GLU A 253 7.37 -9.97 9.68
CA GLU A 253 7.70 -10.64 10.94
C GLU A 253 6.60 -10.46 12.00
N LEU A 254 6.05 -9.25 12.12
CA LEU A 254 4.96 -8.94 13.06
C LEU A 254 3.68 -9.74 12.79
N ILE A 255 3.39 -10.08 11.53
CA ILE A 255 2.17 -10.82 11.17
C ILE A 255 2.37 -12.33 11.10
N THR A 256 3.61 -12.81 10.99
CA THR A 256 3.90 -14.24 10.72
C THR A 256 3.32 -15.16 11.79
N SER A 257 3.31 -14.73 13.06
CA SER A 257 2.73 -15.51 14.16
C SER A 257 1.23 -15.82 14.00
N HIS A 258 0.50 -15.02 13.22
CA HIS A 258 -0.91 -15.24 12.92
C HIS A 258 -1.13 -16.38 11.92
N PHE A 259 -0.17 -16.66 11.04
CA PHE A 259 -0.31 -17.69 10.01
C PHE A 259 -0.29 -19.12 10.57
N HIS A 260 0.29 -19.32 11.75
CA HIS A 260 0.29 -20.63 12.41
C HIS A 260 -1.03 -20.99 13.10
N LYS A 261 -1.96 -20.04 13.19
CA LYS A 261 -3.20 -20.19 13.98
C LYS A 261 -4.45 -20.37 13.12
N ILE A 262 -4.29 -20.55 11.82
CA ILE A 262 -5.41 -20.51 10.87
C ILE A 262 -5.54 -21.82 10.09
N ASP A 263 -6.77 -22.16 9.74
CA ASP A 263 -7.07 -23.34 8.93
C ASP A 263 -7.24 -22.98 7.44
N LEU A 264 -7.58 -21.73 7.14
CA LEU A 264 -7.82 -21.23 5.79
C LEU A 264 -7.44 -19.76 5.63
N LEU A 265 -6.68 -19.43 4.59
CA LEU A 265 -6.43 -18.06 4.16
C LEU A 265 -7.34 -17.68 2.99
N LEU A 266 -8.07 -16.59 3.15
CA LEU A 266 -8.94 -15.98 2.16
C LEU A 266 -8.27 -14.73 1.61
N VAL A 267 -8.31 -14.53 0.30
CA VAL A 267 -7.83 -13.31 -0.35
C VAL A 267 -8.77 -12.91 -1.47
N PHE A 268 -8.69 -11.66 -1.89
CA PHE A 268 -9.27 -11.22 -3.13
C PHE A 268 -8.15 -10.85 -4.08
N ASN A 269 -7.94 -11.65 -5.14
CA ASN A 269 -6.82 -11.50 -6.07
C ASN A 269 -5.45 -11.96 -5.52
N GLN A 270 -5.26 -13.28 -5.46
CA GLN A 270 -3.97 -13.87 -5.06
C GLN A 270 -2.81 -13.52 -6.01
N GLU A 271 -3.09 -13.14 -7.26
CA GLU A 271 -2.05 -12.76 -8.22
C GLU A 271 -1.48 -11.36 -7.94
N PHE A 272 -1.99 -10.65 -6.95
CA PHE A 272 -1.46 -9.35 -6.54
C PHE A 272 -0.84 -9.43 -5.16
N ASP A 273 -1.65 -9.51 -4.10
CA ASP A 273 -1.17 -9.40 -2.71
C ASP A 273 -0.20 -10.52 -2.35
N ILE A 274 -0.60 -11.76 -2.64
CA ILE A 274 0.21 -12.94 -2.32
C ILE A 274 1.51 -12.97 -3.14
N GLN A 275 1.46 -12.55 -4.41
CA GLN A 275 2.68 -12.44 -5.24
C GLN A 275 3.66 -11.41 -4.68
N ILE A 276 3.17 -10.22 -4.30
CA ILE A 276 3.99 -9.16 -3.73
C ILE A 276 4.60 -9.62 -2.40
N LEU A 277 3.82 -10.24 -1.52
CA LEU A 277 4.32 -10.76 -0.24
C LEU A 277 5.37 -11.85 -0.45
N ASN A 278 5.13 -12.82 -1.34
CA ASN A 278 6.10 -13.88 -1.66
C ASN A 278 7.39 -13.31 -2.26
N GLN A 279 7.29 -12.29 -3.11
CA GLN A 279 8.44 -11.60 -3.65
C GLN A 279 9.28 -10.95 -2.55
N VAL A 280 8.65 -10.24 -1.61
CA VAL A 280 9.36 -9.64 -0.47
C VAL A 280 9.99 -10.71 0.42
N ILE A 281 9.28 -11.79 0.74
CA ILE A 281 9.81 -12.93 1.52
C ILE A 281 11.08 -13.48 0.85
N LYS A 282 11.04 -13.68 -0.47
CA LYS A 282 12.18 -14.17 -1.25
C LYS A 282 13.33 -13.16 -1.28
N GLU A 283 13.03 -11.90 -1.59
CA GLU A 283 14.03 -10.83 -1.71
C GLU A 283 14.82 -10.61 -0.42
N PHE A 284 14.13 -10.64 0.72
CA PHE A 284 14.74 -10.44 2.04
C PHE A 284 15.11 -11.75 2.75
N SER A 285 14.95 -12.90 2.09
CA SER A 285 15.27 -14.23 2.65
C SER A 285 14.63 -14.49 4.01
N LEU A 286 13.35 -14.12 4.16
CA LEU A 286 12.63 -14.25 5.43
C LEU A 286 12.25 -15.70 5.70
N LYS A 287 12.26 -16.10 6.97
CA LYS A 287 11.79 -17.43 7.42
C LYS A 287 10.26 -17.56 7.40
N ALA A 288 9.54 -16.49 7.08
CA ALA A 288 8.09 -16.48 7.01
C ALA A 288 7.60 -17.30 5.80
N SER A 289 6.58 -18.11 6.02
CA SER A 289 5.86 -18.81 4.95
C SER A 289 4.38 -18.47 5.03
N LEU A 290 3.79 -18.08 3.91
CA LEU A 290 2.34 -17.92 3.82
C LEU A 290 1.65 -19.30 3.92
N PRO A 291 0.42 -19.35 4.46
CA PRO A 291 -0.38 -20.57 4.50
C PRO A 291 -0.53 -21.20 3.11
N SER A 292 -0.45 -22.53 3.03
CA SER A 292 -0.54 -23.27 1.75
C SER A 292 -1.94 -23.35 1.18
N HIS A 293 -2.97 -23.29 2.03
CA HIS A 293 -4.37 -23.36 1.63
C HIS A 293 -4.94 -21.94 1.49
N ILE A 294 -4.95 -21.44 0.26
CA ILE A 294 -5.47 -20.13 -0.12
C ILE A 294 -6.73 -20.31 -0.96
N VAL A 295 -7.80 -19.57 -0.62
CA VAL A 295 -9.00 -19.44 -1.45
C VAL A 295 -9.08 -18.01 -1.96
N ASP A 296 -9.00 -17.87 -3.29
CA ASP A 296 -9.19 -16.58 -3.98
C ASP A 296 -10.67 -16.37 -4.29
N LEU A 297 -11.25 -15.31 -3.73
CA LEU A 297 -12.65 -14.94 -3.97
C LEU A 297 -12.90 -14.46 -5.41
N ARG A 298 -11.87 -14.23 -6.22
CA ARG A 298 -12.03 -14.00 -7.66
C ARG A 298 -12.66 -15.16 -8.41
N ASN A 299 -12.66 -16.36 -7.84
CA ASN A 299 -13.36 -17.51 -8.38
C ASN A 299 -14.88 -17.31 -8.44
N TRP A 300 -15.43 -16.44 -7.57
CA TRP A 300 -16.87 -16.11 -7.56
C TRP A 300 -17.16 -14.67 -8.03
N PHE A 301 -16.21 -13.75 -7.91
CA PHE A 301 -16.43 -12.33 -8.19
C PHE A 301 -15.34 -11.74 -9.07
N SER A 302 -15.72 -11.10 -10.17
CA SER A 302 -14.76 -10.46 -11.10
C SER A 302 -14.11 -9.20 -10.53
N SER A 303 -14.69 -8.57 -9.52
CA SER A 303 -14.17 -7.36 -8.88
C SER A 303 -14.67 -7.21 -7.43
N LEU A 304 -13.95 -6.44 -6.61
CA LEU A 304 -14.39 -6.10 -5.25
C LEU A 304 -15.74 -5.37 -5.25
N ALA A 305 -16.03 -4.56 -6.27
CA ALA A 305 -17.33 -3.89 -6.39
C ALA A 305 -18.48 -4.90 -6.54
N GLN A 306 -18.27 -5.98 -7.31
CA GLN A 306 -19.26 -7.06 -7.43
C GLN A 306 -19.44 -7.83 -6.12
N LEU A 307 -18.34 -8.07 -5.39
CA LEU A 307 -18.38 -8.70 -4.07
C LEU A 307 -19.15 -7.83 -3.06
N GLU A 308 -18.90 -6.52 -3.03
CA GLU A 308 -19.62 -5.59 -2.17
C GLU A 308 -21.11 -5.52 -2.53
N ASP A 309 -21.47 -5.47 -3.81
CA ASP A 309 -22.88 -5.53 -4.26
C ASP A 309 -23.57 -6.84 -3.81
N PHE A 310 -22.86 -7.97 -3.85
CA PHE A 310 -23.35 -9.23 -3.30
C PHE A 310 -23.62 -9.11 -1.79
N LEU A 311 -22.70 -8.54 -1.01
CA LEU A 311 -22.91 -8.33 0.42
C LEU A 311 -24.09 -7.40 0.71
N THR A 312 -24.25 -6.31 -0.05
CA THR A 312 -25.41 -5.42 0.06
C THR A 312 -26.71 -6.20 -0.16
N LYS A 313 -26.77 -7.05 -1.18
CA LYS A 313 -27.98 -7.84 -1.48
C LYS A 313 -28.27 -8.92 -0.44
N GLN A 314 -27.25 -9.57 0.11
CA GLN A 314 -27.43 -10.68 1.03
C GLN A 314 -27.68 -10.25 2.49
N VAL A 315 -26.99 -9.20 2.95
CA VAL A 315 -26.97 -8.82 4.37
C VAL A 315 -27.15 -7.31 4.59
N ASN A 316 -27.56 -6.57 3.56
CA ASN A 316 -27.85 -5.13 3.61
C ASN A 316 -26.70 -4.30 4.23
N ILE A 317 -25.46 -4.66 3.88
CA ILE A 317 -24.27 -3.96 4.33
C ILE A 317 -23.64 -3.20 3.17
N GLU A 318 -23.36 -1.92 3.39
CA GLU A 318 -22.70 -1.04 2.44
C GLU A 318 -21.75 -0.10 3.18
N ARG A 319 -20.72 0.38 2.48
CA ARG A 319 -19.81 1.40 3.02
C ARG A 319 -20.54 2.72 3.21
N SER A 320 -20.33 3.34 4.37
CA SER A 320 -20.88 4.65 4.72
C SER A 320 -19.82 5.74 4.80
N GLN A 321 -18.57 5.39 5.08
CA GLN A 321 -17.49 6.37 5.32
C GLN A 321 -16.39 6.28 4.26
N THR A 322 -16.03 5.07 3.84
CA THR A 322 -14.99 4.85 2.84
C THR A 322 -15.58 4.57 1.45
N LYS A 323 -14.90 4.98 0.38
CA LYS A 323 -15.34 4.74 -1.01
C LYS A 323 -14.20 4.21 -1.87
N LYS A 324 -14.48 3.19 -2.68
CA LYS A 324 -13.54 2.58 -3.64
C LYS A 324 -12.94 3.57 -4.63
N THR A 325 -13.73 4.52 -5.10
CA THR A 325 -13.29 5.54 -6.07
C THR A 325 -12.32 6.57 -5.49
N GLU A 326 -12.17 6.64 -4.16
CA GLU A 326 -11.39 7.68 -3.47
C GLU A 326 -10.00 7.19 -3.01
N PHE A 327 -9.57 5.98 -3.41
CA PHE A 327 -8.31 5.39 -2.96
C PHE A 327 -7.11 6.35 -3.09
N SER A 328 -6.91 6.97 -4.25
CA SER A 328 -5.78 7.89 -4.48
C SER A 328 -5.81 9.11 -3.55
N LYS A 329 -7.00 9.56 -3.14
CA LYS A 329 -7.14 10.65 -2.17
C LYS A 329 -6.77 10.17 -0.77
N TYR A 330 -7.23 8.98 -0.36
CA TYR A 330 -6.88 8.40 0.94
C TYR A 330 -5.38 8.14 1.05
N TYR A 331 -4.78 7.63 -0.03
CA TYR A 331 -3.34 7.43 -0.11
C TYR A 331 -2.55 8.74 -0.01
N LYS A 332 -3.01 9.83 -0.64
CA LYS A 332 -2.39 11.16 -0.49
C LYS A 332 -2.41 11.65 0.97
N LEU A 333 -3.52 11.44 1.68
CA LEU A 333 -3.62 11.77 3.10
C LEU A 333 -2.66 10.93 3.95
N PHE A 334 -2.54 9.64 3.67
CA PHE A 334 -1.59 8.75 4.33
C PHE A 334 -0.12 9.11 4.05
N LYS A 335 0.18 9.53 2.81
CA LYS A 335 1.49 10.02 2.41
C LYS A 335 1.90 11.28 3.18
N GLY A 336 0.93 12.11 3.54
CA GLY A 336 1.17 13.41 4.15
C GLY A 336 1.74 14.43 3.16
N LYS A 337 2.05 15.62 3.67
CA LYS A 337 2.59 16.73 2.88
C LYS A 337 4.12 16.73 2.87
N GLY A 338 4.67 17.00 1.70
CA GLY A 338 6.10 17.12 1.48
C GLY A 338 6.91 15.83 1.71
N LYS A 339 8.24 15.96 1.61
CA LYS A 339 9.17 14.80 1.64
C LYS A 339 9.14 13.94 2.89
N ILE A 340 8.99 14.58 4.04
CA ILE A 340 9.00 13.91 5.34
C ILE A 340 7.60 13.33 5.63
N GLY A 341 6.57 13.83 4.94
CA GLY A 341 5.18 13.46 5.13
C GLY A 341 4.67 14.03 6.45
N LEU A 342 4.52 15.35 6.50
CA LEU A 342 3.88 16.09 7.59
C LEU A 342 2.36 15.93 7.51
N ASP A 343 1.65 16.07 8.63
CA ASP A 343 0.19 15.98 8.71
C ASP A 343 -0.38 14.67 8.14
N LYS A 344 0.34 13.55 8.28
CA LYS A 344 -0.15 12.25 7.80
C LYS A 344 -1.49 11.91 8.43
N LYS A 345 -2.34 11.25 7.66
CA LYS A 345 -3.58 10.65 8.17
C LYS A 345 -3.63 9.16 7.91
N ILE A 346 -3.70 8.37 8.98
CA ILE A 346 -3.92 6.93 8.85
C ILE A 346 -5.34 6.63 8.33
N GLU A 347 -6.30 7.50 8.63
CA GLU A 347 -7.65 7.44 8.07
C GLU A 347 -7.82 8.42 6.90
N PRO A 348 -8.55 8.05 5.84
CA PRO A 348 -9.49 6.91 5.75
C PRO A 348 -8.87 5.58 5.31
N LEU A 349 -7.59 5.60 4.92
CA LEU A 349 -6.96 4.45 4.25
C LEU A 349 -6.90 3.21 5.15
N GLY A 350 -6.68 3.40 6.45
CA GLY A 350 -6.67 2.33 7.44
C GLY A 350 -8.01 1.60 7.52
N THR A 351 -9.12 2.32 7.68
CA THR A 351 -10.45 1.67 7.69
C THR A 351 -10.83 1.11 6.33
N TYR A 352 -10.46 1.79 5.25
CA TYR A 352 -10.64 1.28 3.89
C TYR A 352 -10.05 -0.12 3.74
N ASN A 353 -8.78 -0.31 4.13
CA ASN A 353 -8.08 -1.59 4.11
C ASN A 353 -8.72 -2.64 5.02
N LEU A 354 -9.17 -2.27 6.23
CA LEU A 354 -9.85 -3.23 7.12
C LEU A 354 -11.15 -3.77 6.53
N ILE A 355 -11.93 -2.92 5.86
CA ILE A 355 -13.15 -3.36 5.17
C ILE A 355 -12.81 -4.20 3.92
N ASP A 356 -11.76 -3.83 3.17
CA ASP A 356 -11.25 -4.65 2.06
C ASP A 356 -10.80 -6.03 2.54
N THR A 357 -10.17 -6.09 3.70
CA THR A 357 -9.75 -7.35 4.32
C THR A 357 -10.96 -8.16 4.81
N LEU A 358 -11.99 -7.52 5.37
CA LEU A 358 -13.14 -8.20 5.97
C LEU A 358 -14.13 -8.76 4.94
N THR A 359 -14.32 -8.05 3.82
CA THR A 359 -15.38 -8.37 2.86
C THR A 359 -15.21 -9.74 2.17
N PRO A 360 -14.00 -10.20 1.78
CA PRO A 360 -13.80 -11.55 1.26
C PRO A 360 -14.15 -12.63 2.28
N LEU A 361 -13.83 -12.40 3.56
CA LEU A 361 -14.20 -13.31 4.65
C LEU A 361 -15.72 -13.44 4.77
N TYR A 362 -16.42 -12.30 4.79
CA TYR A 362 -17.87 -12.32 4.92
C TYR A 362 -18.54 -12.98 3.70
N ALA A 363 -18.08 -12.67 2.49
CA ALA A 363 -18.61 -13.25 1.27
C ALA A 363 -18.40 -14.77 1.22
N TYR A 364 -17.21 -15.24 1.64
CA TYR A 364 -16.90 -16.67 1.71
C TYR A 364 -17.86 -17.41 2.65
N LEU A 365 -18.16 -16.84 3.82
CA LEU A 365 -19.12 -17.44 4.76
C LEU A 365 -20.52 -17.59 4.14
N LEU A 366 -21.00 -16.55 3.47
CA LEU A 366 -22.31 -16.54 2.82
C LEU A 366 -22.37 -17.60 1.70
N ILE A 367 -21.36 -17.63 0.83
CA ILE A 367 -21.23 -18.61 -0.25
C ILE A 367 -21.19 -20.04 0.32
N SER A 368 -20.38 -20.26 1.35
CA SER A 368 -20.20 -21.60 1.94
C SER A 368 -21.43 -22.08 2.70
N SER A 369 -22.36 -21.19 3.05
CA SER A 369 -23.63 -21.55 3.69
C SER A 369 -24.76 -21.85 2.69
N ASP A 370 -24.58 -21.53 1.41
CA ASP A 370 -25.60 -21.67 0.37
C ASP A 370 -25.17 -22.72 -0.67
N ASN A 371 -25.89 -23.85 -0.67
CA ASN A 371 -25.66 -24.97 -1.58
C ASN A 371 -25.70 -24.58 -3.07
N ASN A 372 -26.35 -23.47 -3.44
CA ASN A 372 -26.43 -23.01 -4.83
C ASN A 372 -25.10 -22.49 -5.38
N TYR A 373 -24.16 -22.06 -4.54
CA TYR A 373 -22.88 -21.51 -4.98
C TYR A 373 -21.75 -22.53 -5.03
N LEU A 374 -21.88 -23.67 -4.34
CA LEU A 374 -20.93 -24.80 -4.37
C LEU A 374 -20.96 -25.57 -5.70
N GLY A 375 -22.02 -25.44 -6.50
CA GLY A 375 -22.17 -26.10 -7.80
C GLY A 375 -21.46 -25.41 -8.98
N LYS A 376 -20.84 -24.24 -8.78
CA LYS A 376 -20.19 -23.45 -9.85
C LYS A 376 -18.66 -23.57 -9.90
N THR A 377 -18.05 -24.30 -8.98
CA THR A 377 -16.63 -24.64 -9.02
C THR A 377 -16.44 -26.05 -9.59
N LYS A 378 -16.43 -26.15 -10.92
CA LYS A 378 -15.85 -27.29 -11.64
C LYS A 378 -15.02 -26.78 -12.81
#